data_AF-A0A9P9YTI8-F1
#
_entry.id   AF-A0A9P9YTI8-F1
#
_cell.length_a   1.000
_cell.length_b   1.000
_cell.length_c   1.000
_cell.angle_alpha   90.00
_cell.angle_beta   90.00
_cell.angle_gamma   90.00
#
_symmetry.space_group_name_H-M   'P 1'
#
loop_
_entity.id
_entity.type
_entity.pdbx_description
1 polymer ?
#
loop_
_entity_poly.entity_id
_entity_poly.type
_entity_poly.pdbx_seq_one_letter_code
_entity_poly.pdbx_strand_id
1 'polypeptide(L)'
;MQKAIKKELSFSLDTLERYRAKYGRSASLDTNGSCPAHTEGEPCSTAPPPAPGSIFTKSYSPPKMTKLQELQQKKEAYLRAREHEREMEQLQRTERRSTNGLELAKSKPGSGSPKSSSPTPNASAASTAAVASKSSGPAGYSNWSSHHGTLCSQSWVAISELMYFCDKYEFTTLSTRDLKTHQEIVAEVRALLNGKAPFDQRTRFPGNIHDPENLWVCIGRCASVEYHLQRIVSIFRKPLNQLTPDKQRTVRQNFHLAVSELRLDISARISEVRLYDRLVFEREFRLEWQEAEAEA
;
A
#
# COMPACT_ATOMS: atom_id res chain seq x y z
N MET A 1 0.20 -31.03 -6.44
CA MET A 1 0.00 -29.96 -5.44
C MET A 1 1.27 -29.12 -5.20
N GLN A 2 2.19 -29.44 -4.29
CA GLN A 2 3.24 -28.49 -3.83
C GLN A 2 4.00 -27.68 -4.92
N LYS A 3 4.39 -28.29 -6.06
CA LYS A 3 5.05 -27.58 -7.17
C LYS A 3 4.15 -26.57 -7.90
N ALA A 4 2.83 -26.82 -7.98
CA ALA A 4 1.85 -25.88 -8.54
C ALA A 4 1.60 -24.73 -7.56
N ILE A 5 1.30 -25.05 -6.30
CA ILE A 5 1.09 -24.06 -5.22
C ILE A 5 2.30 -23.10 -5.12
N LYS A 6 3.55 -23.61 -5.23
CA LYS A 6 4.74 -22.75 -5.27
C LYS A 6 4.79 -21.83 -6.50
N LYS A 7 4.38 -22.29 -7.69
CA LYS A 7 4.33 -21.47 -8.92
C LYS A 7 3.25 -20.38 -8.84
N GLU A 8 2.06 -20.74 -8.40
CA GLU A 8 0.95 -19.80 -8.25
C GLU A 8 1.26 -18.77 -7.15
N LEU A 9 1.94 -19.17 -6.07
CA LEU A 9 2.45 -18.24 -5.04
C LEU A 9 3.54 -17.29 -5.55
N SER A 10 4.44 -17.74 -6.43
CA SER A 10 5.37 -16.80 -7.10
C SER A 10 4.64 -15.87 -8.06
N PHE A 11 3.58 -16.33 -8.74
CA PHE A 11 2.77 -15.51 -9.63
C PHE A 11 1.93 -14.46 -8.87
N SER A 12 1.39 -14.83 -7.71
CA SER A 12 0.72 -13.95 -6.74
C SER A 12 1.63 -12.78 -6.31
N LEU A 13 2.85 -13.10 -5.86
CA LEU A 13 3.86 -12.11 -5.50
C LEU A 13 4.27 -11.24 -6.70
N ASP A 14 4.47 -11.83 -7.87
CA ASP A 14 4.78 -11.14 -9.13
C ASP A 14 3.65 -10.20 -9.59
N THR A 15 2.37 -10.55 -9.43
CA THR A 15 1.24 -9.63 -9.64
C THR A 15 1.25 -8.46 -8.65
N LEU A 16 1.51 -8.71 -7.37
CA LEU A 16 1.62 -7.65 -6.35
C LEU A 16 2.84 -6.74 -6.58
N GLU A 17 3.95 -7.29 -7.08
CA GLU A 17 5.13 -6.53 -7.49
C GLU A 17 4.88 -5.76 -8.78
N ARG A 18 4.15 -6.32 -9.76
CA ARG A 18 3.65 -5.59 -10.94
C ARG A 18 2.76 -4.41 -10.56
N TYR A 19 1.86 -4.57 -9.58
CA TYR A 19 1.05 -3.47 -9.06
C TYR A 19 1.94 -2.33 -8.54
N ARG A 20 2.86 -2.68 -7.63
CA ARG A 20 3.86 -1.77 -7.04
C ARG A 20 4.82 -1.17 -8.07
N ALA A 21 5.07 -1.85 -9.18
CA ALA A 21 5.87 -1.35 -10.30
C ALA A 21 5.10 -0.33 -11.15
N LYS A 22 3.82 -0.59 -11.45
CA LYS A 22 2.95 0.27 -12.26
C LYS A 22 2.55 1.56 -11.54
N TYR A 23 2.14 1.46 -10.27
CA TYR A 23 1.59 2.60 -9.51
C TYR A 23 2.53 3.15 -8.43
N GLY A 24 3.34 2.29 -7.82
CA GLY A 24 4.18 2.63 -6.67
C GLY A 24 5.48 3.35 -7.01
N ARG A 25 5.41 4.52 -7.68
CA ARG A 25 6.58 5.41 -7.87
C ARG A 25 6.76 6.46 -6.77
N SER A 26 5.79 6.63 -5.87
CA SER A 26 5.77 7.69 -4.85
C SER A 26 6.06 7.16 -3.44
N ALA A 27 7.29 6.76 -3.15
CA ALA A 27 7.70 6.30 -1.81
C ALA A 27 9.23 6.18 -1.56
N SER A 28 10.06 6.02 -2.60
CA SER A 28 11.49 5.77 -2.42
C SER A 28 12.31 7.06 -2.40
N LEU A 29 13.42 7.03 -1.67
CA LEU A 29 14.35 8.13 -1.46
C LEU A 29 14.92 8.65 -2.80
N ASP A 30 14.71 9.94 -3.10
CA ASP A 30 15.59 10.74 -3.95
C ASP A 30 15.59 12.20 -3.48
N THR A 31 16.24 12.44 -2.33
CA THR A 31 16.65 13.79 -1.90
C THR A 31 18.02 14.18 -2.50
N ASN A 32 18.23 13.82 -3.77
CA ASN A 32 19.26 14.40 -4.63
C ASN A 32 18.74 14.45 -6.08
N GLY A 33 19.12 15.50 -6.81
CA GLY A 33 18.45 15.85 -8.06
C GLY A 33 18.93 15.07 -9.28
N SER A 34 18.00 14.80 -10.20
CA SER A 34 18.29 14.54 -11.62
C SER A 34 17.15 15.07 -12.49
N CYS A 35 17.18 16.36 -12.77
CA CYS A 35 16.37 16.97 -13.82
C CYS A 35 17.00 16.66 -15.19
N PRO A 36 16.33 15.95 -16.11
CA PRO A 36 16.76 15.95 -17.50
C PRO A 36 16.53 17.36 -18.07
N ALA A 37 17.61 18.03 -18.48
CA ALA A 37 17.55 19.38 -19.02
C ALA A 37 17.12 19.39 -20.49
N HIS A 38 16.38 20.42 -20.91
CA HIS A 38 16.22 20.79 -22.33
C HIS A 38 16.04 22.32 -22.49
N THR A 39 16.54 22.81 -23.61
CA THR A 39 16.87 24.23 -23.94
C THR A 39 16.95 24.35 -25.48
N GLU A 40 16.88 25.51 -26.15
CA GLU A 40 16.81 26.96 -25.78
C GLU A 40 15.59 27.62 -26.51
N GLY A 41 15.16 28.87 -26.28
CA GLY A 41 15.56 29.90 -25.30
C GLY A 41 15.13 31.32 -25.74
N GLU A 42 15.14 32.25 -24.76
CA GLU A 42 15.34 33.71 -24.90
C GLU A 42 14.31 34.59 -25.71
N PRO A 43 14.40 35.96 -25.74
CA PRO A 43 13.42 36.75 -24.96
C PRO A 43 12.77 37.95 -25.70
N CYS A 44 11.92 38.71 -24.99
CA CYS A 44 11.76 40.16 -25.25
C CYS A 44 11.42 40.94 -23.96
N SER A 45 11.76 42.23 -23.92
CA SER A 45 11.62 43.12 -22.75
C SER A 45 10.52 44.17 -22.91
N THR A 46 9.85 44.56 -21.82
CA THR A 46 9.25 45.90 -21.67
C THR A 46 8.99 46.25 -20.20
N ALA A 47 8.92 47.56 -19.88
CA ALA A 47 8.85 48.11 -18.52
C ALA A 47 7.51 48.85 -18.25
N PRO A 48 7.15 49.17 -16.98
CA PRO A 48 5.77 49.44 -16.57
C PRO A 48 5.40 50.92 -16.28
N PRO A 49 4.10 51.24 -16.13
CA PRO A 49 3.59 52.45 -15.46
C PRO A 49 3.24 52.20 -13.95
N PRO A 50 3.03 53.25 -13.10
CA PRO A 50 3.10 53.09 -11.64
C PRO A 50 1.87 53.51 -10.78
N ALA A 51 1.76 52.86 -9.59
CA ALA A 51 1.19 53.37 -8.31
C ALA A 51 -0.36 53.63 -8.22
N PRO A 52 -0.96 53.91 -7.02
CA PRO A 52 -0.42 53.93 -5.64
C PRO A 52 -1.25 53.22 -4.52
N GLY A 53 -0.56 52.80 -3.43
CA GLY A 53 -1.12 52.65 -2.06
C GLY A 53 -1.88 51.34 -1.70
N SER A 54 -2.02 50.95 -0.41
CA SER A 54 -1.35 51.40 0.83
C SER A 54 -1.59 50.42 2.02
N ILE A 55 -0.84 50.61 3.12
CA ILE A 55 -0.99 50.12 4.53
C ILE A 55 -1.12 48.61 4.91
N PHE A 56 -0.37 48.23 5.97
CA PHE A 56 -0.42 46.99 6.78
C PHE A 56 -0.07 45.65 6.05
N THR A 57 0.75 44.72 6.57
CA THR A 57 1.40 44.53 7.89
C THR A 57 2.91 44.20 7.75
N LYS A 58 3.70 44.38 8.82
CA LYS A 58 5.07 43.84 8.90
C LYS A 58 5.05 42.35 9.27
N SER A 59 5.31 41.46 8.31
CA SER A 59 5.84 40.14 8.62
C SER A 59 7.37 40.22 8.77
N TYR A 60 7.92 39.64 9.84
CA TYR A 60 9.37 39.53 10.03
C TYR A 60 9.94 38.48 9.08
N SER A 61 10.17 38.88 7.83
CA SER A 61 11.03 38.11 6.92
C SER A 61 12.48 38.16 7.43
N PRO A 62 13.23 37.05 7.41
CA PRO A 62 14.68 37.09 7.64
C PRO A 62 15.35 38.08 6.68
N PRO A 63 16.46 38.73 7.07
CA PRO A 63 17.21 39.60 6.16
C PRO A 63 17.56 38.85 4.88
N LYS A 64 17.18 39.42 3.72
CA LYS A 64 17.58 38.86 2.42
C LYS A 64 19.09 38.99 2.30
N MET A 65 19.78 37.87 2.49
CA MET A 65 21.22 37.74 2.38
C MET A 65 21.68 38.27 1.02
N THR A 66 22.82 38.98 0.98
CA THR A 66 23.34 39.39 -0.32
C THR A 66 23.83 38.17 -1.09
N LYS A 67 23.76 38.20 -2.43
CA LYS A 67 24.17 37.08 -3.30
C LYS A 67 25.61 36.61 -3.06
N LEU A 68 26.48 37.49 -2.56
CA LEU A 68 27.86 37.17 -2.14
C LEU A 68 27.89 36.37 -0.83
N GLN A 69 27.03 36.72 0.11
CA GLN A 69 26.90 36.09 1.44
C GLN A 69 26.26 34.69 1.34
N GLU A 70 25.26 34.51 0.46
CA GLU A 70 24.74 33.19 0.09
C GLU A 70 25.83 32.30 -0.51
N LEU A 71 26.70 32.87 -1.37
CA LEU A 71 27.78 32.14 -2.03
C LEU A 71 28.90 31.76 -1.04
N GLN A 72 29.20 32.62 -0.06
CA GLN A 72 30.07 32.28 1.07
C GLN A 72 29.49 31.13 1.92
N GLN A 73 28.21 31.22 2.31
CA GLN A 73 27.54 30.18 3.10
C GLN A 73 27.49 28.83 2.34
N LYS A 74 27.23 28.86 1.02
CA LYS A 74 27.26 27.67 0.15
C LYS A 74 28.66 27.08 0.02
N LYS A 75 29.72 27.91 -0.04
CA LYS A 75 31.12 27.46 -0.03
C LYS A 75 31.48 26.77 1.29
N GLU A 76 31.06 27.33 2.42
CA GLU A 76 31.30 26.75 3.74
C GLU A 76 30.55 25.42 3.92
N ALA A 77 29.28 25.37 3.53
CA ALA A 77 28.48 24.14 3.56
C ALA A 77 29.08 23.02 2.69
N TYR A 78 29.60 23.36 1.50
CA TYR A 78 30.30 22.41 0.62
C TYR A 78 31.60 21.87 1.26
N LEU A 79 32.40 22.72 1.90
CA LEU A 79 33.62 22.28 2.61
C LEU A 79 33.27 21.35 3.78
N ARG A 80 32.25 21.68 4.57
CA ARG A 80 31.75 20.85 5.68
C ARG A 80 31.22 19.49 5.19
N ALA A 81 30.48 19.45 4.08
CA ALA A 81 30.03 18.19 3.48
C ALA A 81 31.20 17.31 3.03
N ARG A 82 32.22 17.90 2.40
CA ARG A 82 33.47 17.23 1.96
C ARG A 82 34.41 16.84 3.12
N GLU A 83 34.14 17.31 4.33
CA GLU A 83 34.79 16.85 5.56
C GLU A 83 34.10 15.60 6.10
N HIS A 84 32.78 15.67 6.30
CA HIS A 84 31.94 14.56 6.73
C HIS A 84 32.04 13.34 5.79
N GLU A 85 32.16 13.56 4.47
CA GLU A 85 32.43 12.50 3.49
C GLU A 85 33.73 11.73 3.78
N ARG A 86 34.80 12.42 4.19
CA ARG A 86 36.09 11.80 4.55
C ARG A 86 36.03 11.07 5.89
N GLU A 87 35.29 11.59 6.86
CA GLU A 87 35.04 10.92 8.15
C GLU A 87 34.29 9.59 7.93
N MET A 88 33.23 9.61 7.11
CA MET A 88 32.47 8.41 6.76
C MET A 88 33.31 7.37 6.01
N GLU A 89 34.22 7.79 5.12
CA GLU A 89 35.15 6.86 4.47
C GLU A 89 36.16 6.26 5.47
N GLN A 90 36.63 7.06 6.44
CA GLN A 90 37.57 6.62 7.47
C GLN A 90 36.94 5.61 8.45
N LEU A 91 35.66 5.79 8.78
CA LEU A 91 34.87 4.82 9.55
C LEU A 91 34.73 3.49 8.80
N GLN A 92 34.29 3.50 7.53
CA GLN A 92 34.16 2.27 6.72
C GLN A 92 35.50 1.52 6.55
N ARG A 93 36.61 2.24 6.40
CA ARG A 93 37.96 1.64 6.34
C ARG A 93 38.39 1.01 7.67
N THR A 94 37.91 1.54 8.79
CA THR A 94 38.20 1.01 10.15
C THR A 94 37.34 -0.23 10.44
N GLU A 95 36.06 -0.17 10.13
CA GLU A 95 35.10 -1.27 10.30
C GLU A 95 35.52 -2.53 9.51
N ARG A 96 35.88 -2.37 8.23
CA ARG A 96 36.41 -3.46 7.38
C ARG A 96 37.72 -4.08 7.87
N ARG A 97 38.42 -3.44 8.80
CA ARG A 97 39.66 -3.97 9.39
C ARG A 97 39.41 -4.79 10.67
N SER A 98 38.22 -4.69 11.26
CA SER A 98 37.89 -5.33 12.55
C SER A 98 37.23 -6.71 12.42
N THR A 99 36.91 -7.17 11.20
CA THR A 99 36.14 -8.41 10.97
C THR A 99 36.97 -9.61 10.48
N ASN A 100 38.23 -9.41 10.07
CA ASN A 100 39.08 -10.47 9.50
C ASN A 100 39.94 -11.21 10.55
N GLY A 101 39.35 -11.67 11.67
CA GLY A 101 40.17 -12.12 12.81
C GLY A 101 39.51 -12.98 13.89
N LEU A 102 38.68 -13.99 13.56
CA LEU A 102 38.33 -15.07 14.50
C LEU A 102 37.74 -16.31 13.78
N GLU A 103 38.61 -17.21 13.33
CA GLU A 103 38.24 -18.50 12.68
C GLU A 103 39.29 -19.56 13.09
N LEU A 104 39.08 -20.25 14.22
CA LEU A 104 39.46 -21.66 14.49
C LEU A 104 39.18 -22.08 15.96
N ALA A 105 38.23 -23.00 16.17
CA ALA A 105 38.22 -23.95 17.30
C ALA A 105 37.28 -25.12 16.98
N LYS A 106 37.67 -26.37 17.30
CA LYS A 106 37.03 -27.60 16.78
C LYS A 106 36.98 -28.68 17.87
N SER A 107 35.78 -29.09 18.31
CA SER A 107 35.65 -30.16 19.34
C SER A 107 34.32 -30.95 19.36
N LYS A 108 34.45 -32.25 19.11
CA LYS A 108 33.61 -33.42 19.48
C LYS A 108 34.57 -34.64 19.45
N PRO A 109 34.29 -35.85 20.00
CA PRO A 109 32.99 -36.43 20.40
C PRO A 109 33.00 -37.21 21.75
N GLY A 110 31.93 -38.00 22.01
CA GLY A 110 31.75 -38.98 23.10
C GLY A 110 30.24 -39.14 23.37
N SER A 111 29.53 -40.28 23.25
CA SER A 111 29.78 -41.74 23.29
C SER A 111 29.59 -42.38 24.67
N GLY A 112 28.53 -43.18 24.84
CA GLY A 112 28.20 -43.90 26.08
C GLY A 112 26.84 -44.65 26.07
N SER A 113 26.87 -45.98 26.04
CA SER A 113 25.78 -46.99 26.18
C SER A 113 26.46 -48.35 26.44
N PRO A 114 25.87 -49.42 27.04
CA PRO A 114 24.48 -49.92 27.02
C PRO A 114 23.86 -50.00 28.45
N LYS A 115 22.93 -50.87 28.91
CA LYS A 115 22.19 -52.11 28.51
C LYS A 115 20.76 -52.00 29.13
N SER A 116 19.65 -52.41 28.51
CA SER A 116 19.15 -53.76 28.16
C SER A 116 18.58 -54.62 29.31
N SER A 117 17.25 -54.76 29.35
CA SER A 117 16.53 -55.93 29.86
C SER A 117 15.06 -55.92 29.39
N SER A 118 14.54 -57.05 28.90
CA SER A 118 13.12 -57.28 28.57
C SER A 118 12.73 -58.69 29.03
N PRO A 119 11.45 -58.96 29.35
CA PRO A 119 10.56 -59.48 28.31
C PRO A 119 9.10 -58.97 28.35
N THR A 120 8.29 -59.47 27.42
CA THR A 120 6.88 -59.20 27.09
C THR A 120 5.93 -60.24 27.75
N PRO A 121 4.62 -60.39 27.39
CA PRO A 121 3.63 -59.50 26.73
C PRO A 121 2.27 -59.40 27.48
N ASN A 122 1.35 -58.49 27.07
CA ASN A 122 -0.01 -58.89 26.57
C ASN A 122 -0.93 -57.76 26.04
N ALA A 123 -1.95 -58.19 25.28
CA ALA A 123 -3.29 -57.58 25.10
C ALA A 123 -3.46 -56.17 24.49
N SER A 124 -3.41 -56.14 23.15
CA SER A 124 -4.36 -55.50 22.21
C SER A 124 -5.42 -54.49 22.70
N ALA A 125 -5.38 -53.26 22.15
CA ALA A 125 -6.57 -52.49 21.76
C ALA A 125 -6.24 -51.54 20.58
N ALA A 126 -7.19 -51.33 19.68
CA ALA A 126 -6.96 -50.73 18.36
C ALA A 126 -6.41 -49.28 18.39
N SER A 127 -5.27 -49.06 17.74
CA SER A 127 -4.89 -47.74 17.22
C SER A 127 -5.58 -47.55 15.86
N THR A 128 -6.77 -46.94 15.85
CA THR A 128 -7.42 -46.53 14.60
C THR A 128 -6.61 -45.40 13.96
N ALA A 129 -5.92 -45.71 12.86
CA ALA A 129 -5.41 -44.67 11.98
C ALA A 129 -6.58 -43.79 11.54
N ALA A 130 -6.44 -42.47 11.69
CA ALA A 130 -7.41 -41.52 11.19
C ALA A 130 -7.36 -41.48 9.66
N VAL A 131 -8.01 -42.46 9.03
CA VAL A 131 -8.35 -42.41 7.60
C VAL A 131 -9.16 -41.14 7.41
N ALA A 132 -8.60 -40.18 6.67
CA ALA A 132 -9.31 -38.98 6.29
C ALA A 132 -10.53 -39.40 5.46
N SER A 133 -11.70 -39.43 6.10
CA SER A 133 -12.96 -39.71 5.43
C SER A 133 -13.16 -38.65 4.36
N LYS A 134 -13.03 -39.04 3.09
CA LYS A 134 -13.43 -38.21 1.96
C LYS A 134 -14.92 -37.93 2.10
N SER A 135 -15.24 -36.75 2.62
CA SER A 135 -16.61 -36.26 2.65
C SER A 135 -17.00 -35.91 1.23
N SER A 136 -17.96 -36.65 0.67
CA SER A 136 -18.61 -36.37 -0.61
C SER A 136 -19.49 -35.11 -0.50
N GLY A 137 -18.82 -33.96 -0.33
CA GLY A 137 -19.41 -32.67 -0.04
C GLY A 137 -19.34 -31.71 -1.24
N PRO A 138 -20.20 -30.69 -1.27
CA PRO A 138 -20.07 -29.59 -2.23
C PRO A 138 -18.77 -28.81 -1.98
N ALA A 139 -18.24 -28.20 -3.04
CA ALA A 139 -17.03 -27.39 -2.96
C ALA A 139 -17.17 -26.23 -1.94
N GLY A 140 -16.09 -25.91 -1.24
CA GLY A 140 -16.11 -24.90 -0.18
C GLY A 140 -14.83 -24.82 0.63
N TYR A 141 -14.76 -23.83 1.53
CA TYR A 141 -13.67 -23.74 2.51
C TYR A 141 -13.92 -24.68 3.69
N SER A 142 -13.00 -25.63 3.88
CA SER A 142 -13.11 -26.74 4.83
C SER A 142 -13.03 -26.29 6.29
N ASN A 143 -12.21 -25.28 6.57
CA ASN A 143 -11.94 -24.72 7.90
C ASN A 143 -12.64 -23.38 8.13
N TRP A 144 -13.84 -23.21 7.54
CA TRP A 144 -14.66 -22.01 7.73
C TRP A 144 -15.01 -21.78 9.21
N SER A 145 -15.14 -20.52 9.62
CA SER A 145 -15.37 -20.13 11.01
C SER A 145 -16.26 -18.89 11.12
N SER A 146 -16.76 -18.59 12.31
CA SER A 146 -17.51 -17.35 12.58
C SER A 146 -16.68 -16.10 12.25
N HIS A 147 -15.36 -16.14 12.47
CA HIS A 147 -14.44 -15.07 12.10
C HIS A 147 -14.39 -14.84 10.57
N HIS A 148 -14.47 -15.91 9.78
CA HIS A 148 -14.53 -15.83 8.32
C HIS A 148 -15.90 -15.32 7.84
N GLY A 149 -16.99 -15.66 8.55
CA GLY A 149 -18.30 -15.03 8.38
C GLY A 149 -18.28 -13.52 8.65
N THR A 150 -17.63 -13.08 9.74
CA THR A 150 -17.44 -11.64 10.01
C THR A 150 -16.62 -10.97 8.91
N LEU A 151 -15.51 -11.57 8.46
CA LEU A 151 -14.69 -11.06 7.37
C LEU A 151 -15.45 -10.94 6.03
N CYS A 152 -16.34 -11.90 5.75
CA CYS A 152 -17.26 -11.89 4.60
C CYS A 152 -18.32 -10.78 4.69
N SER A 153 -18.65 -10.31 5.90
CA SER A 153 -19.58 -9.19 6.13
C SER A 153 -18.93 -7.80 6.11
N GLN A 154 -17.59 -7.71 6.04
CA GLN A 154 -16.87 -6.45 5.87
C GLN A 154 -16.99 -5.95 4.41
N SER A 155 -16.73 -4.67 4.19
CA SER A 155 -16.72 -4.12 2.83
C SER A 155 -15.44 -4.50 2.07
N TRP A 156 -15.59 -4.99 0.85
CA TRP A 156 -14.51 -5.37 -0.08
C TRP A 156 -14.73 -4.75 -1.45
N VAL A 157 -13.65 -4.31 -2.09
CA VAL A 157 -13.66 -3.59 -3.37
C VAL A 157 -12.46 -4.02 -4.21
N ALA A 158 -12.62 -4.09 -5.54
CA ALA A 158 -11.52 -4.31 -6.48
C ALA A 158 -10.75 -3.00 -6.73
N ILE A 159 -9.43 -3.07 -6.84
CA ILE A 159 -8.59 -1.86 -6.99
C ILE A 159 -8.91 -1.11 -8.30
N SER A 160 -9.33 -1.82 -9.35
CA SER A 160 -9.88 -1.24 -10.58
C SER A 160 -11.05 -0.27 -10.34
N GLU A 161 -11.98 -0.56 -9.42
CA GLU A 161 -13.11 0.33 -9.11
C GLU A 161 -12.67 1.61 -8.40
N LEU A 162 -11.72 1.49 -7.45
CA LEU A 162 -11.16 2.64 -6.73
C LEU A 162 -10.28 3.51 -7.64
N MET A 163 -9.47 2.90 -8.50
CA MET A 163 -8.66 3.62 -9.48
C MET A 163 -9.53 4.31 -10.52
N TYR A 164 -10.57 3.63 -11.05
CA TYR A 164 -11.55 4.22 -11.96
C TYR A 164 -12.27 5.43 -11.33
N PHE A 165 -12.68 5.33 -10.06
CA PHE A 165 -13.23 6.47 -9.33
C PHE A 165 -12.23 7.63 -9.23
N CYS A 166 -10.95 7.35 -8.95
CA CYS A 166 -9.92 8.39 -8.92
C CYS A 166 -9.71 9.04 -10.31
N ASP A 167 -9.47 8.24 -11.35
CA ASP A 167 -9.26 8.70 -12.73
C ASP A 167 -10.44 9.55 -13.24
N LYS A 168 -11.67 9.17 -12.89
CA LYS A 168 -12.91 9.87 -13.26
C LYS A 168 -13.07 11.23 -12.56
N TYR A 169 -12.55 11.40 -11.34
CA TYR A 169 -12.84 12.57 -10.52
C TYR A 169 -11.66 13.47 -10.17
N GLU A 170 -10.41 13.04 -10.34
CA GLU A 170 -9.20 13.80 -10.00
C GLU A 170 -9.19 15.20 -10.63
N PHE A 171 -9.56 15.30 -11.92
CA PHE A 171 -9.58 16.55 -12.69
C PHE A 171 -10.99 17.11 -12.96
N THR A 172 -12.05 16.50 -12.40
CA THR A 172 -13.45 16.86 -12.71
C THR A 172 -13.87 18.17 -12.03
N THR A 173 -14.24 19.17 -12.82
CA THR A 173 -14.60 20.51 -12.31
C THR A 173 -15.99 20.51 -11.66
N LEU A 174 -16.02 20.56 -10.34
CA LEU A 174 -17.28 20.62 -9.55
C LEU A 174 -18.00 21.97 -9.70
N SER A 175 -19.09 22.00 -10.48
CA SER A 175 -19.98 23.16 -10.61
C SER A 175 -20.81 23.39 -9.34
N THR A 176 -21.06 24.65 -8.95
CA THR A 176 -21.91 24.97 -7.79
C THR A 176 -23.37 24.57 -7.96
N ARG A 177 -23.83 24.49 -9.22
CA ARG A 177 -25.24 24.22 -9.58
C ARG A 177 -25.50 22.76 -9.91
N ASP A 178 -24.45 21.96 -10.13
CA ASP A 178 -24.59 20.56 -10.53
C ASP A 178 -24.80 19.64 -9.32
N LEU A 179 -26.03 19.66 -8.78
CA LEU A 179 -26.41 18.77 -7.70
C LEU A 179 -26.45 17.29 -8.14
N LYS A 180 -26.59 17.01 -9.45
CA LYS A 180 -26.66 15.65 -10.00
C LYS A 180 -25.31 14.95 -9.86
N THR A 181 -24.23 15.56 -10.36
CA THR A 181 -22.90 14.96 -10.23
C THR A 181 -22.38 14.93 -8.79
N HIS A 182 -22.78 15.86 -7.92
CA HIS A 182 -22.55 15.71 -6.48
C HIS A 182 -23.25 14.49 -5.87
N GLN A 183 -24.49 14.18 -6.29
CA GLN A 183 -25.23 13.00 -5.85
C GLN A 183 -24.63 11.71 -6.43
N GLU A 184 -24.18 11.72 -7.68
CA GLU A 184 -23.48 10.59 -8.33
C GLU A 184 -22.18 10.26 -7.60
N ILE A 185 -21.34 11.25 -7.30
CA ILE A 185 -20.12 11.06 -6.49
C ILE A 185 -20.45 10.43 -5.13
N VAL A 186 -21.47 10.93 -4.42
CA VAL A 186 -21.88 10.39 -3.12
C VAL A 186 -22.45 8.97 -3.24
N ALA A 187 -23.15 8.64 -4.34
CA ALA A 187 -23.67 7.30 -4.59
C ALA A 187 -22.55 6.30 -4.89
N GLU A 188 -21.58 6.67 -5.73
CA GLU A 188 -20.43 5.83 -6.09
C GLU A 188 -19.52 5.59 -4.87
N VAL A 189 -19.20 6.63 -4.09
CA VAL A 189 -18.43 6.45 -2.85
C VAL A 189 -19.18 5.60 -1.82
N ARG A 190 -20.52 5.68 -1.77
CA ARG A 190 -21.33 4.77 -0.95
C ARG A 190 -21.33 3.33 -1.49
N ALA A 191 -21.30 3.12 -2.80
CA ALA A 191 -21.17 1.79 -3.38
C ALA A 191 -19.81 1.17 -2.99
N LEU A 192 -18.71 1.92 -3.12
CA LEU A 192 -17.38 1.51 -2.68
C LEU A 192 -17.36 1.18 -1.17
N LEU A 193 -17.90 2.05 -0.31
CA LEU A 193 -18.00 1.81 1.14
C LEU A 193 -18.93 0.64 1.54
N ASN A 194 -19.75 0.11 0.62
CA ASN A 194 -20.63 -1.04 0.84
C ASN A 194 -20.35 -2.19 -0.16
N GLY A 195 -19.15 -2.22 -0.75
CA GLY A 195 -18.74 -3.28 -1.68
C GLY A 195 -18.75 -4.65 -1.00
N LYS A 196 -19.15 -5.70 -1.72
CA LYS A 196 -19.36 -7.04 -1.14
C LYS A 196 -18.09 -7.89 -1.20
N ALA A 197 -17.90 -8.75 -0.19
CA ALA A 197 -16.89 -9.80 -0.23
C ALA A 197 -17.04 -10.66 -1.51
N PRO A 198 -15.95 -10.88 -2.28
CA PRO A 198 -15.99 -11.72 -3.49
C PRO A 198 -15.86 -13.22 -3.15
N PHE A 199 -16.18 -13.61 -1.92
CA PHE A 199 -16.05 -14.95 -1.38
C PHE A 199 -17.08 -15.19 -0.28
N ASP A 200 -17.39 -16.45 -0.02
CA ASP A 200 -18.12 -16.92 1.17
C ASP A 200 -17.67 -18.37 1.46
N GLN A 201 -18.38 -19.12 2.31
CA GLN A 201 -18.02 -20.52 2.61
C GLN A 201 -18.01 -21.44 1.37
N ARG A 202 -18.86 -21.16 0.37
CA ARG A 202 -19.09 -21.91 -0.88
C ARG A 202 -18.69 -21.14 -2.13
N THR A 203 -18.20 -19.91 -2.01
CA THR A 203 -17.67 -19.10 -3.11
C THR A 203 -16.19 -18.83 -2.88
N ARG A 204 -15.32 -19.39 -3.74
CA ARG A 204 -13.87 -19.22 -3.62
C ARG A 204 -13.44 -17.80 -4.03
N PHE A 205 -12.44 -17.26 -3.33
CA PHE A 205 -11.88 -15.93 -3.62
C PHE A 205 -11.35 -15.85 -5.08
N PRO A 206 -11.44 -14.71 -5.78
CA PRO A 206 -10.94 -14.57 -7.15
C PRO A 206 -9.45 -14.91 -7.28
N GLY A 207 -9.15 -15.87 -8.16
CA GLY A 207 -7.80 -16.32 -8.49
C GLY A 207 -7.40 -15.94 -9.91
N ASN A 208 -6.19 -16.33 -10.32
CA ASN A 208 -5.62 -16.04 -11.65
C ASN A 208 -5.67 -14.54 -12.00
N ILE A 209 -5.34 -13.70 -11.02
CA ILE A 209 -5.27 -12.24 -11.18
C ILE A 209 -3.98 -11.91 -11.95
N HIS A 210 -4.10 -11.87 -13.28
CA HIS A 210 -3.03 -11.47 -14.19
C HIS A 210 -2.84 -9.95 -14.18
N ASP A 211 -3.95 -9.21 -14.31
CA ASP A 211 -3.94 -7.74 -14.24
C ASP A 211 -3.90 -7.27 -12.79
N PRO A 212 -2.92 -6.43 -12.40
CA PRO A 212 -2.72 -6.06 -11.00
C PRO A 212 -3.84 -5.18 -10.43
N GLU A 213 -4.71 -4.62 -11.26
CA GLU A 213 -5.90 -3.86 -10.84
C GLU A 213 -7.05 -4.74 -10.37
N ASN A 214 -7.06 -6.04 -10.72
CA ASN A 214 -8.06 -7.00 -10.26
C ASN A 214 -7.73 -7.60 -8.87
N LEU A 215 -6.71 -7.05 -8.19
CA LEU A 215 -6.48 -7.24 -6.75
C LEU A 215 -7.59 -6.60 -5.93
N TRP A 216 -7.85 -7.14 -4.74
CA TRP A 216 -8.93 -6.70 -3.85
C TRP A 216 -8.40 -6.05 -2.59
N VAL A 217 -9.13 -5.09 -2.05
CA VAL A 217 -8.89 -4.51 -0.71
C VAL A 217 -10.12 -4.71 0.17
N CYS A 218 -9.88 -5.03 1.44
CA CYS A 218 -10.90 -5.02 2.49
C CYS A 218 -10.94 -3.64 3.13
N ILE A 219 -11.95 -2.83 2.81
CA ILE A 219 -12.09 -1.44 3.26
C ILE A 219 -12.10 -1.37 4.80
N GLY A 220 -12.86 -2.27 5.45
CA GLY A 220 -12.92 -2.39 6.91
C GLY A 220 -11.65 -2.92 7.61
N ARG A 221 -10.57 -3.16 6.85
CA ARG A 221 -9.20 -3.45 7.35
C ARG A 221 -8.18 -2.43 6.83
N CYS A 222 -8.64 -1.34 6.22
CA CYS A 222 -7.83 -0.39 5.46
C CYS A 222 -8.24 1.05 5.80
N ALA A 223 -7.98 1.46 7.04
CA ALA A 223 -8.52 2.66 7.67
C ALA A 223 -8.29 3.96 6.88
N SER A 224 -7.16 4.09 6.16
CA SER A 224 -6.88 5.29 5.35
C SER A 224 -7.82 5.39 4.14
N VAL A 225 -8.00 4.29 3.39
CA VAL A 225 -8.97 4.22 2.27
C VAL A 225 -10.39 4.49 2.75
N GLU A 226 -10.81 3.90 3.88
CA GLU A 226 -12.10 4.21 4.49
C GLU A 226 -12.22 5.69 4.85
N TYR A 227 -11.19 6.26 5.50
CA TYR A 227 -11.15 7.67 5.88
C TYR A 227 -11.29 8.62 4.67
N HIS A 228 -10.55 8.40 3.58
CA HIS A 228 -10.65 9.27 2.39
C HIS A 228 -12.02 9.16 1.71
N LEU A 229 -12.59 7.96 1.61
CA LEU A 229 -13.96 7.76 1.10
C LEU A 229 -15.00 8.48 2.00
N GLN A 230 -14.93 8.29 3.32
CA GLN A 230 -15.82 8.97 4.27
C GLN A 230 -15.65 10.51 4.24
N ARG A 231 -14.42 11.01 4.06
CA ARG A 231 -14.12 12.43 3.87
C ARG A 231 -14.77 12.98 2.61
N ILE A 232 -14.77 12.24 1.49
CA ILE A 232 -15.47 12.64 0.26
C ILE A 232 -17.00 12.69 0.48
N VAL A 233 -17.60 11.71 1.17
CA VAL A 233 -19.03 11.79 1.54
C VAL A 233 -19.32 13.00 2.44
N SER A 234 -18.39 13.35 3.34
CA SER A 234 -18.56 14.47 4.28
C SER A 234 -18.63 15.84 3.59
N ILE A 235 -17.90 16.01 2.49
CA ILE A 235 -17.80 17.25 1.70
C ILE A 235 -19.17 17.65 1.12
N PHE A 236 -19.93 16.68 0.61
CA PHE A 236 -21.23 16.94 -0.03
C PHE A 236 -22.43 16.90 0.94
N ARG A 237 -22.21 16.84 2.27
CA ARG A 237 -23.28 16.93 3.29
C ARG A 237 -24.07 18.24 3.25
N LYS A 238 -23.54 19.29 2.61
CA LYS A 238 -24.26 20.53 2.29
C LYS A 238 -24.05 20.89 0.81
N PRO A 239 -25.11 21.16 0.03
CA PRO A 239 -24.99 21.60 -1.35
C PRO A 239 -24.07 22.83 -1.53
N LEU A 240 -23.20 22.82 -2.53
CA LEU A 240 -22.19 23.88 -2.72
C LEU A 240 -22.82 25.28 -2.92
N ASN A 241 -23.99 25.36 -3.55
CA ASN A 241 -24.74 26.61 -3.71
C ASN A 241 -25.26 27.23 -2.40
N GLN A 242 -25.27 26.48 -1.28
CA GLN A 242 -25.61 26.97 0.06
C GLN A 242 -24.39 27.45 0.86
N LEU A 243 -23.18 27.38 0.29
CA LEU A 243 -21.93 27.80 0.93
C LEU A 243 -21.48 29.18 0.42
N THR A 244 -20.77 29.95 1.25
CA THR A 244 -20.12 31.20 0.83
C THR A 244 -19.00 30.91 -0.19
N PRO A 245 -18.65 31.86 -1.09
CA PRO A 245 -17.68 31.61 -2.16
C PRO A 245 -16.34 31.01 -1.70
N ASP A 246 -15.78 31.50 -0.59
CA ASP A 246 -14.53 30.94 -0.05
C ASP A 246 -14.70 29.52 0.50
N LYS A 247 -15.83 29.23 1.17
CA LYS A 247 -16.15 27.85 1.59
C LYS A 247 -16.34 26.93 0.40
N GLN A 248 -16.92 27.40 -0.71
CA GLN A 248 -16.99 26.62 -1.94
C GLN A 248 -15.60 26.35 -2.53
N ARG A 249 -14.68 27.33 -2.48
CA ARG A 249 -13.28 27.14 -2.90
C ARG A 249 -12.58 26.08 -2.04
N THR A 250 -12.67 26.19 -0.71
CA THR A 250 -12.11 25.23 0.24
C THR A 250 -12.70 23.82 0.07
N VAL A 251 -14.02 23.70 -0.09
CA VAL A 251 -14.67 22.38 -0.23
C VAL A 251 -14.30 21.71 -1.56
N ARG A 252 -14.16 22.45 -2.66
CA ARG A 252 -13.59 21.92 -3.91
C ARG A 252 -12.15 21.47 -3.75
N GLN A 253 -11.28 22.29 -3.15
CA GLN A 253 -9.89 21.91 -2.91
C GLN A 253 -9.79 20.65 -2.03
N ASN A 254 -10.58 20.56 -0.96
CA ASN A 254 -10.62 19.40 -0.07
C ASN A 254 -11.10 18.12 -0.76
N PHE A 255 -11.94 18.22 -1.79
CA PHE A 255 -12.37 17.09 -2.61
C PHE A 255 -11.22 16.56 -3.46
N HIS A 256 -10.59 17.42 -4.27
CA HIS A 256 -9.45 17.00 -5.11
C HIS A 256 -8.30 16.46 -4.25
N LEU A 257 -8.00 17.09 -3.10
CA LEU A 257 -7.03 16.55 -2.13
C LEU A 257 -7.43 15.16 -1.64
N ALA A 258 -8.69 14.93 -1.23
CA ALA A 258 -9.12 13.61 -0.76
C ALA A 258 -9.06 12.52 -1.85
N VAL A 259 -9.31 12.87 -3.12
CA VAL A 259 -9.16 11.96 -4.27
C VAL A 259 -7.68 11.68 -4.56
N SER A 260 -6.81 12.69 -4.55
CA SER A 260 -5.37 12.52 -4.77
C SER A 260 -4.68 11.74 -3.64
N GLU A 261 -5.07 11.98 -2.38
CA GLU A 261 -4.62 11.21 -1.22
C GLU A 261 -5.07 9.74 -1.31
N LEU A 262 -6.35 9.48 -1.63
CA LEU A 262 -6.88 8.13 -1.87
C LEU A 262 -6.11 7.40 -2.99
N ARG A 263 -5.85 8.08 -4.11
CA ARG A 263 -5.05 7.56 -5.22
C ARG A 263 -3.63 7.21 -4.78
N LEU A 264 -3.00 8.09 -3.98
CA LEU A 264 -1.63 7.91 -3.50
C LEU A 264 -1.52 6.72 -2.54
N ASP A 265 -2.42 6.62 -1.56
CA ASP A 265 -2.43 5.50 -0.60
C ASP A 265 -2.61 4.15 -1.29
N ILE A 266 -3.54 4.08 -2.24
CA ILE A 266 -3.78 2.87 -3.03
C ILE A 266 -2.54 2.53 -3.89
N SER A 267 -1.89 3.55 -4.48
CA SER A 267 -0.75 3.37 -5.39
C SER A 267 0.58 3.07 -4.70
N ALA A 268 0.83 3.59 -3.48
CA ALA A 268 2.17 3.66 -2.89
C ALA A 268 2.70 2.30 -2.42
N ARG A 269 4.00 2.03 -2.62
CA ARG A 269 4.62 0.74 -2.22
C ARG A 269 4.66 0.49 -0.71
N ILE A 270 4.61 1.55 0.07
CA ILE A 270 4.79 1.56 1.53
C ILE A 270 3.48 1.77 2.30
N SER A 271 2.34 1.89 1.61
CA SER A 271 1.07 2.12 2.28
C SER A 271 0.62 0.89 3.06
N GLU A 272 -0.22 1.11 4.07
CA GLU A 272 -0.82 0.03 4.88
C GLU A 272 -1.93 -0.73 4.12
N VAL A 273 -2.21 -0.36 2.86
CA VAL A 273 -3.25 -0.94 2.01
C VAL A 273 -2.89 -2.40 1.69
N ARG A 274 -3.51 -3.34 2.40
CA ARG A 274 -3.37 -4.77 2.12
C ARG A 274 -4.16 -5.13 0.86
N LEU A 275 -3.42 -5.50 -0.18
CA LEU A 275 -3.96 -6.03 -1.43
C LEU A 275 -3.98 -7.55 -1.40
N TYR A 276 -5.10 -8.13 -1.81
CA TYR A 276 -5.39 -9.55 -1.76
C TYR A 276 -5.67 -10.10 -3.17
N ASP A 277 -4.94 -11.14 -3.54
CA ASP A 277 -5.44 -12.18 -4.45
C ASP A 277 -5.87 -13.40 -3.63
N ARG A 278 -6.40 -14.43 -4.31
CA ARG A 278 -6.77 -15.73 -3.72
C ARG A 278 -5.73 -16.29 -2.75
N LEU A 279 -4.44 -16.25 -3.07
CA LEU A 279 -3.41 -16.96 -2.32
C LEU A 279 -2.82 -16.14 -1.18
N VAL A 280 -2.76 -14.81 -1.31
CA VAL A 280 -2.51 -13.90 -0.17
C VAL A 280 -3.67 -14.02 0.82
N PHE A 281 -4.91 -14.05 0.34
CA PHE A 281 -6.12 -14.23 1.13
C PHE A 281 -6.17 -15.60 1.83
N GLU A 282 -6.10 -16.70 1.08
CA GLU A 282 -6.13 -18.07 1.61
C GLU A 282 -4.99 -18.30 2.60
N ARG A 283 -3.82 -17.68 2.41
CA ARG A 283 -2.71 -17.72 3.38
C ARG A 283 -2.98 -16.88 4.64
N GLU A 284 -3.38 -15.60 4.52
CA GLU A 284 -3.54 -14.71 5.68
C GLU A 284 -4.64 -15.22 6.62
N PHE A 285 -5.77 -15.67 6.05
CA PHE A 285 -6.91 -16.21 6.80
C PHE A 285 -6.85 -17.73 6.98
N ARG A 286 -5.76 -18.37 6.53
CA ARG A 286 -5.48 -19.82 6.63
C ARG A 286 -6.59 -20.71 6.00
N LEU A 287 -7.33 -20.20 5.02
CA LEU A 287 -8.47 -20.86 4.42
C LEU A 287 -8.04 -21.94 3.41
N GLU A 288 -8.54 -23.16 3.57
CA GLU A 288 -8.26 -24.29 2.67
C GLU A 288 -9.50 -24.66 1.86
N TRP A 289 -9.44 -24.46 0.55
CA TRP A 289 -10.52 -24.81 -0.37
C TRP A 289 -10.51 -26.30 -0.72
N GLN A 290 -11.65 -26.96 -0.56
CA GLN A 290 -11.94 -28.28 -1.12
C GLN A 290 -12.75 -28.12 -2.40
N GLU A 291 -12.26 -28.71 -3.49
CA GLU A 291 -13.08 -28.91 -4.69
C GLU A 291 -14.12 -30.01 -4.41
N ALA A 292 -15.27 -29.96 -5.09
CA ALA A 292 -16.20 -31.07 -5.08
C ALA A 292 -15.56 -32.30 -5.73
N GLU A 293 -15.78 -33.50 -5.18
CA GLU A 293 -15.46 -34.72 -5.92
C GLU A 293 -16.42 -34.81 -7.11
N ALA A 294 -15.87 -34.81 -8.33
CA ALA A 294 -16.66 -35.06 -9.53
C ALA A 294 -17.10 -36.52 -9.53
N GLU A 295 -18.42 -36.75 -9.58
CA GLU A 295 -18.98 -38.05 -9.89
C GLU A 295 -18.51 -38.47 -11.31
N ALA A 296 -18.09 -39.72 -11.44
CA ALA A 296 -17.38 -40.26 -12.60
C ALA A 296 -18.03 -41.55 -13.13
#